data_AF-A0A9W4SIB2-F1
#
_entry.id   AF-A0A9W4SIB2-F1
#
_cell.length_a   1.000
_cell.length_b   1.000
_cell.length_c   1.000
_cell.angle_alpha   90.00
_cell.angle_beta   90.00
_cell.angle_gamma   90.00
#
_symmetry.space_group_name_H-M   'P 1'
#
loop_
_entity.id
_entity.type
_entity.pdbx_description
1 polymer ?
#
loop_
_entity_poly.entity_id
_entity_poly.type
_entity_poly.pdbx_seq_one_letter_code
_entity_poly.pdbx_strand_id
1 'polypeptide(L)'
;MNKWQKKFRRGNLGEIPQEASTNLNAPELAPSRKENQEPNKRIKPLGFKFIDLFAGIGGFRLSLESFGAKCVFSCEINKYSCLTYEKNFGDDPYSDIRQIKPSEIPPHDILCAGFPCQAFSISGKQKGLNDLRSDVVFSLFKVIEYQRPAILFLENVPNLLKHDKGKTFTFILKQLESLNYQVEYQILDASDYQLPQSRRRLFIVAFNKKVFVSPIKYSFPVPFSQRKIVKDILENKLSRVIVNGTINKGGQGERIYSIYAPAITISASSGGCAPNTGAYLVDNTIRGLTPRECARLQGFPDSFIIPVAEKQALQQFGNSLPVNIVQYVIKSLIDQGIINEDSQNWLLVMGYDLAKIEKVVAVKITGSFKSDIQIQVNIFLKELVEVQNISIKLVNNSLTEIIKKFTGESQLRDYFTEMSETEQKLVIN
;
A
#
# COMPACT_ATOMS: atom_id res chain seq x y z
N MET A 1 35.89 -44.61 0.19
CA MET A 1 34.93 -44.11 1.20
C MET A 1 35.63 -43.02 2.02
N ASN A 2 35.30 -41.76 1.77
CA ASN A 2 36.13 -40.61 2.17
C ASN A 2 35.80 -40.12 3.60
N LYS A 3 36.78 -39.47 4.25
CA LYS A 3 36.82 -39.04 5.67
C LYS A 3 35.55 -38.33 6.21
N TRP A 4 34.64 -37.84 5.37
CA TRP A 4 33.38 -37.19 5.76
C TRP A 4 32.26 -38.18 6.12
N GLN A 5 32.22 -39.37 5.52
CA GLN A 5 31.16 -40.37 5.77
C GLN A 5 31.28 -41.04 7.16
N LYS A 6 32.43 -40.91 7.85
CA LYS A 6 32.62 -41.43 9.22
C LYS A 6 32.17 -40.46 10.32
N LYS A 7 31.88 -39.18 10.00
CA LYS A 7 31.56 -38.15 11.01
C LYS A 7 30.07 -38.02 11.34
N PHE A 8 29.18 -38.62 10.55
CA PHE A 8 27.72 -38.65 10.82
C PHE A 8 27.26 -39.80 11.72
N ARG A 9 28.19 -40.61 12.26
CA ARG A 9 27.86 -41.81 13.06
C ARG A 9 28.15 -41.68 14.56
N ARG A 10 28.62 -40.52 15.03
CA ARG A 10 28.92 -40.28 16.46
C ARG A 10 28.50 -38.87 16.85
N GLY A 11 27.30 -38.77 17.39
CA GLY A 11 26.71 -37.55 17.96
C GLY A 11 25.34 -37.91 18.51
N ASN A 12 25.28 -38.18 19.80
CA ASN A 12 24.13 -38.69 20.56
C ASN A 12 22.81 -37.97 20.22
N LEU A 13 21.85 -38.71 19.67
CA LEU A 13 20.43 -38.41 19.84
C LEU A 13 20.10 -38.77 21.29
N GLY A 14 19.77 -37.77 22.10
CA GLY A 14 19.16 -38.00 23.41
C GLY A 14 17.85 -38.77 23.23
N GLU A 15 17.66 -39.77 24.06
CA GLU A 15 16.48 -40.63 24.10
C GLU A 15 15.21 -39.80 24.29
N ILE A 16 14.23 -40.00 23.40
CA ILE A 16 12.85 -39.55 23.59
C ILE A 16 12.12 -40.72 24.27
N PRO A 17 11.50 -40.54 25.45
CA PRO A 17 10.77 -41.62 26.09
C PRO A 17 9.60 -42.08 25.23
N GLN A 18 9.61 -43.37 24.86
CA GLN A 18 8.44 -44.09 24.36
C GLN A 18 7.58 -44.46 25.58
N GLU A 19 6.46 -43.76 25.79
CA GLU A 19 5.25 -44.30 26.43
C GLU A 19 4.16 -43.22 26.46
N ALA A 20 3.19 -43.35 25.54
CA ALA A 20 1.77 -42.97 25.68
C ALA A 20 1.07 -43.11 24.32
N SER A 21 0.98 -44.35 23.83
CA SER A 21 -0.04 -44.72 22.85
C SER A 21 -1.32 -45.06 23.61
N THR A 22 -2.37 -44.25 23.49
CA THR A 22 -3.79 -44.67 23.40
C THR A 22 -4.72 -43.44 23.35
N ASN A 23 -5.78 -43.56 22.56
CA ASN A 23 -6.91 -42.64 22.38
C ASN A 23 -6.79 -41.55 21.30
N LEU A 24 -6.75 -41.99 20.04
CA LEU A 24 -7.32 -41.24 18.92
C LEU A 24 -8.78 -41.67 18.73
N ASN A 25 -9.71 -40.89 19.29
CA ASN A 25 -11.06 -40.79 18.72
C ASN A 25 -11.11 -39.47 17.95
N ALA A 26 -11.04 -39.56 16.63
CA ALA A 26 -11.26 -38.44 15.73
C ALA A 26 -12.75 -38.07 15.75
N PRO A 27 -13.13 -36.80 15.96
CA PRO A 27 -14.49 -36.38 15.67
C PRO A 27 -14.69 -36.36 14.15
N GLU A 28 -15.77 -36.98 13.69
CA GLU A 28 -16.23 -36.99 12.30
C GLU A 28 -16.24 -35.57 11.70
N LEU A 29 -15.45 -35.39 10.65
CA LEU A 29 -15.48 -34.19 9.81
C LEU A 29 -16.79 -34.17 9.02
N ALA A 30 -17.68 -33.23 9.36
CA ALA A 30 -18.83 -32.89 8.54
C ALA A 30 -18.36 -32.51 7.12
N PRO A 31 -19.09 -32.90 6.05
CA PRO A 31 -18.65 -32.70 4.68
C PRO A 31 -18.50 -31.20 4.36
N SER A 32 -17.32 -30.86 3.83
CA SER A 32 -16.93 -29.53 3.38
C SER A 32 -17.97 -28.95 2.41
N ARG A 33 -18.62 -27.85 2.80
CA ARG A 33 -19.32 -26.99 1.84
C ARG A 33 -18.29 -26.43 0.86
N LYS A 34 -18.51 -26.68 -0.42
CA LYS A 34 -17.83 -25.98 -1.52
C LYS A 34 -18.13 -24.49 -1.39
N GLU A 35 -17.20 -23.71 -0.86
CA GLU A 35 -17.24 -22.26 -1.00
C GLU A 35 -16.92 -21.93 -2.47
N ASN A 36 -17.96 -21.50 -3.19
CA ASN A 36 -17.80 -20.88 -4.49
C ASN A 36 -16.91 -19.64 -4.32
N GLN A 37 -15.76 -19.63 -5.00
CA GLN A 37 -14.94 -18.44 -5.16
C GLN A 37 -15.76 -17.39 -5.94
N GLU A 38 -16.24 -16.35 -5.25
CA GLU A 38 -16.87 -15.20 -5.90
C GLU A 38 -15.84 -14.45 -6.77
N PRO A 39 -16.23 -13.92 -7.95
CA PRO A 39 -15.37 -13.11 -8.78
C PRO A 39 -15.00 -11.80 -8.07
N ASN A 40 -13.73 -11.40 -8.14
CA ASN A 40 -13.16 -10.13 -7.67
C ASN A 40 -14.18 -8.97 -7.73
N LYS A 41 -14.74 -8.59 -6.58
CA LYS A 41 -15.53 -7.36 -6.45
C LYS A 41 -14.62 -6.19 -6.82
N ARG A 42 -14.87 -5.59 -8.00
CA ARG A 42 -14.25 -4.33 -8.39
C ARG A 42 -14.64 -3.26 -7.36
N ILE A 43 -13.69 -2.90 -6.51
CA ILE A 43 -13.79 -1.75 -5.60
C ILE A 43 -14.06 -0.52 -6.47
N LYS A 44 -15.09 0.27 -6.15
CA LYS A 44 -15.43 1.49 -6.89
C LYS A 44 -14.29 2.51 -6.72
N PRO A 45 -14.07 3.39 -7.71
CA PRO A 45 -12.91 4.25 -7.63
C PRO A 45 -13.03 5.32 -6.54
N LEU A 46 -12.09 5.36 -5.59
CA LEU A 46 -11.87 6.53 -4.72
C LEU A 46 -11.63 7.80 -5.56
N GLY A 47 -12.27 8.91 -5.20
CA GLY A 47 -12.11 10.21 -5.88
C GLY A 47 -10.75 10.91 -5.69
N PHE A 48 -9.76 10.25 -5.07
CA PHE A 48 -8.48 10.88 -4.72
C PHE A 48 -7.49 10.86 -5.87
N LYS A 49 -6.80 11.99 -6.07
CA LYS A 49 -5.65 12.11 -6.97
C LYS A 49 -4.37 11.88 -6.17
N PHE A 50 -3.44 11.13 -6.73
CA PHE A 50 -2.13 10.95 -6.10
C PHE A 50 -0.98 11.12 -7.09
N ILE A 51 0.20 11.37 -6.55
CA ILE A 51 1.45 11.35 -7.32
C ILE A 51 2.38 10.25 -6.81
N ASP A 52 3.14 9.65 -7.72
CA ASP A 52 4.06 8.54 -7.45
C ASP A 52 5.50 8.99 -7.71
N LEU A 53 6.16 9.52 -6.68
CA LEU A 53 7.56 9.95 -6.77
C LEU A 53 8.50 8.80 -6.45
N PHE A 54 9.63 8.74 -7.17
CA PHE A 54 10.55 7.58 -7.12
C PHE A 54 9.80 6.30 -7.48
N ALA A 55 9.01 6.37 -8.56
CA ALA A 55 7.94 5.44 -8.87
C ALA A 55 8.42 3.98 -9.04
N GLY A 56 9.69 3.79 -9.44
CA GLY A 56 10.23 2.48 -9.77
C GLY A 56 9.36 1.80 -10.82
N ILE A 57 8.79 0.66 -10.44
CA ILE A 57 7.87 -0.13 -11.29
C ILE A 57 6.40 0.03 -10.88
N GLY A 58 6.07 1.08 -10.11
CA GLY A 58 4.69 1.46 -9.76
C GLY A 58 4.05 0.63 -8.64
N GLY A 59 4.83 0.27 -7.62
CA GLY A 59 4.30 -0.42 -6.44
C GLY A 59 3.22 0.39 -5.71
N PHE A 60 3.46 1.69 -5.49
CA PHE A 60 2.44 2.59 -4.93
C PHE A 60 1.26 2.75 -5.88
N ARG A 61 1.50 3.00 -7.17
CA ARG A 61 0.43 3.16 -8.16
C ARG A 61 -0.51 1.96 -8.19
N LEU A 62 0.04 0.75 -8.28
CA LEU A 62 -0.74 -0.49 -8.26
C LEU A 62 -1.60 -0.61 -6.98
N SER A 63 -1.03 -0.27 -5.81
CA SER A 63 -1.77 -0.31 -4.56
C SER A 63 -2.90 0.71 -4.50
N LEU A 64 -2.64 1.98 -4.83
CA LEU A 64 -3.63 3.05 -4.73
C LEU A 64 -4.73 2.93 -5.80
N GLU A 65 -4.38 2.58 -7.03
CA GLU A 65 -5.37 2.34 -8.11
C GLU A 65 -6.26 1.11 -7.82
N SER A 66 -5.79 0.14 -7.02
CA SER A 66 -6.65 -0.99 -6.59
C SER A 66 -7.80 -0.58 -5.66
N PHE A 67 -7.69 0.59 -5.01
CA PHE A 67 -8.77 1.26 -4.30
C PHE A 67 -9.38 2.40 -5.11
N GLY A 68 -8.95 2.58 -6.37
CA GLY A 68 -9.56 3.53 -7.28
C GLY A 68 -9.00 4.92 -7.37
N ALA A 69 -7.98 5.24 -6.58
CA ALA A 69 -7.34 6.54 -6.66
C ALA A 69 -6.71 6.71 -8.05
N LYS A 70 -6.66 7.96 -8.54
CA LYS A 70 -6.13 8.28 -9.86
C LYS A 70 -4.69 8.80 -9.75
N CYS A 71 -3.74 8.14 -10.39
CA CYS A 71 -2.39 8.67 -10.54
C CYS A 71 -2.43 9.87 -11.50
N VAL A 72 -1.97 11.04 -11.08
CA VAL A 72 -1.93 12.26 -11.91
C VAL A 72 -0.52 12.70 -12.28
N PHE A 73 0.49 12.11 -11.63
CA PHE A 73 1.90 12.38 -11.93
C PHE A 73 2.78 11.25 -11.40
N SER A 74 3.84 10.92 -12.12
CA SER A 74 4.82 9.92 -11.73
C SER A 74 6.24 10.38 -12.09
N CYS A 75 7.22 10.08 -11.26
CA CYS A 75 8.62 10.49 -11.47
C CYS A 75 9.59 9.34 -11.20
N GLU A 76 10.36 8.94 -12.21
CA GLU A 76 11.40 7.90 -12.11
C GLU A 76 12.57 8.22 -13.04
N ILE A 77 13.81 8.04 -12.55
CA ILE A 77 15.02 8.39 -13.31
C ILE A 77 15.66 7.18 -14.02
N ASN A 78 15.36 5.96 -13.56
CA ASN A 78 15.87 4.73 -14.13
C ASN A 78 15.07 4.34 -15.37
N LYS A 79 15.71 4.42 -16.54
CA LYS A 79 15.09 4.13 -17.84
C LYS A 79 14.50 2.72 -17.96
N TYR A 80 15.09 1.71 -17.31
CA TYR A 80 14.52 0.36 -17.32
C TYR A 80 13.26 0.28 -16.48
N SER A 81 13.24 0.93 -15.32
CA SER A 81 12.03 1.06 -14.50
C SER A 81 10.93 1.82 -15.24
N CYS A 82 11.27 2.91 -15.94
CA CYS A 82 10.34 3.65 -16.79
C CYS A 82 9.71 2.76 -17.87
N LEU A 83 10.52 1.95 -18.57
CA LEU A 83 10.03 0.99 -19.56
C LEU A 83 9.03 0.00 -18.94
N THR A 84 9.35 -0.57 -17.76
CA THR A 84 8.41 -1.47 -17.06
C THR A 84 7.14 -0.73 -16.64
N TYR A 85 7.25 0.50 -16.15
CA TYR A 85 6.13 1.32 -15.72
C TYR A 85 5.19 1.64 -16.91
N GLU A 86 5.74 2.15 -18.01
CA GLU A 86 5.00 2.49 -19.23
C GLU A 86 4.23 1.27 -19.78
N LYS A 87 4.85 0.08 -19.77
CA LYS A 87 4.18 -1.15 -20.24
C LYS A 87 3.01 -1.58 -19.39
N ASN A 88 2.97 -1.23 -18.10
CA ASN A 88 1.90 -1.64 -17.19
C ASN A 88 0.83 -0.55 -17.01
N PHE A 89 1.19 0.72 -17.15
CA PHE A 89 0.30 1.84 -16.82
C PHE A 89 0.00 2.78 -17.99
N GLY A 90 0.74 2.67 -19.11
CA GLY A 90 0.55 3.49 -20.31
C GLY A 90 1.18 4.88 -20.27
N ASP A 91 1.76 5.29 -19.13
CA ASP A 91 2.40 6.59 -18.94
C ASP A 91 3.92 6.44 -18.79
N ASP A 92 4.71 7.35 -19.38
CA ASP A 92 6.17 7.42 -19.18
C ASP A 92 6.51 8.30 -17.96
N PRO A 93 7.10 7.74 -16.88
CA PRO A 93 7.47 8.50 -15.70
C PRO A 93 8.85 9.18 -15.82
N TYR A 94 9.56 9.04 -16.95
CA TYR A 94 10.97 9.44 -17.06
C TYR A 94 11.21 10.91 -16.74
N SER A 95 11.77 11.15 -15.56
CA SER A 95 12.09 12.50 -15.09
C SER A 95 13.07 12.48 -13.93
N ASP A 96 13.75 13.61 -13.73
CA ASP A 96 14.63 13.84 -12.58
C ASP A 96 13.94 14.81 -11.62
N ILE A 97 13.55 14.33 -10.44
CA ILE A 97 12.87 15.13 -9.42
C ILE A 97 13.63 16.41 -9.04
N ARG A 98 14.97 16.42 -9.21
CA ARG A 98 15.81 17.60 -8.93
C ARG A 98 15.62 18.73 -9.95
N GLN A 99 15.07 18.41 -11.12
CA GLN A 99 14.88 19.34 -12.24
C GLN A 99 13.41 19.75 -12.41
N ILE A 100 12.47 19.02 -11.82
CA ILE A 100 11.04 19.33 -11.88
C ILE A 100 10.73 20.52 -10.98
N LYS A 101 10.04 21.53 -11.53
CA LYS A 101 9.52 22.62 -10.69
C LYS A 101 8.26 22.15 -9.98
N PRO A 102 8.10 22.41 -8.67
CA PRO A 102 6.89 22.00 -7.97
C PRO A 102 5.60 22.51 -8.63
N SER A 103 5.60 23.69 -9.26
CA SER A 103 4.46 24.25 -10.00
C SER A 103 4.00 23.45 -11.23
N GLU A 104 4.86 22.59 -11.77
CA GLU A 104 4.55 21.73 -12.93
C GLU A 104 3.85 20.43 -12.51
N ILE A 105 3.85 20.11 -11.21
CA ILE A 105 3.19 18.92 -10.67
C ILE A 105 1.69 19.23 -10.51
N PRO A 106 0.79 18.41 -11.08
CA PRO A 106 -0.65 18.59 -10.94
C PRO A 106 -1.13 18.55 -9.48
N PRO A 107 -2.21 19.28 -9.13
CA PRO A 107 -2.84 19.18 -7.81
C PRO A 107 -3.24 17.74 -7.48
N HIS A 108 -2.97 17.35 -6.23
CA HIS A 108 -3.18 15.99 -5.74
C HIS A 108 -3.41 15.98 -4.23
N ASP A 109 -4.08 14.92 -3.76
CA ASP A 109 -4.45 14.74 -2.36
C ASP A 109 -3.39 13.93 -1.60
N ILE A 110 -2.77 12.96 -2.29
CA ILE A 110 -1.80 12.03 -1.71
C ILE A 110 -0.48 12.10 -2.48
N LEU A 111 0.63 12.26 -1.74
CA LEU A 111 1.97 12.13 -2.30
C LEU A 111 2.60 10.83 -1.81
N CYS A 112 2.94 9.94 -2.75
CA CYS A 112 3.64 8.70 -2.48
C CYS A 112 5.14 8.84 -2.81
N ALA A 113 6.02 8.33 -1.95
CA ALA A 113 7.45 8.33 -2.22
C ALA A 113 8.23 7.20 -1.50
N GLY A 114 8.79 6.29 -2.29
CA GLY A 114 9.78 5.30 -1.84
C GLY A 114 11.20 5.81 -2.08
N PHE A 115 11.61 6.84 -1.33
CA PHE A 115 12.83 7.59 -1.63
C PHE A 115 14.10 6.79 -1.28
N PRO A 116 15.22 6.99 -2.01
CA PRO A 116 16.44 6.22 -1.79
C PRO A 116 17.09 6.47 -0.43
N CYS A 117 17.42 5.39 0.30
CA CYS A 117 18.07 5.44 1.62
C CYS A 117 19.54 5.93 1.58
N GLN A 118 20.21 5.89 0.43
CA GLN A 118 21.65 6.17 0.32
C GLN A 118 22.01 7.66 0.32
N ALA A 119 21.02 8.55 0.16
CA ALA A 119 21.24 9.99 -0.02
C ALA A 119 21.53 10.76 1.29
N PHE A 120 21.29 10.15 2.46
CA PHE A 120 21.29 10.85 3.74
C PHE A 120 22.69 11.05 4.35
N SER A 121 23.60 11.78 3.71
CA SER A 121 24.83 12.21 4.35
C SER A 121 24.66 13.58 5.02
N ILE A 122 24.37 13.61 6.32
CA ILE A 122 24.32 14.83 7.16
C ILE A 122 25.70 15.46 7.37
N SER A 123 26.77 14.80 6.88
CA SER A 123 28.16 15.26 6.97
C SER A 123 28.45 16.56 6.20
N GLY A 124 27.48 17.11 5.46
CA GLY A 124 27.54 18.45 4.89
C GLY A 124 27.24 19.50 5.96
N LYS A 125 28.26 20.30 6.29
CA LYS A 125 28.25 21.43 7.24
C LYS A 125 26.90 22.16 7.27
N GLN A 126 26.42 22.45 8.47
CA GLN A 126 25.24 23.26 8.83
C GLN A 126 25.24 24.65 8.14
N LYS A 127 24.97 24.71 6.83
CA LYS A 127 24.95 25.93 6.02
C LYS A 127 23.61 26.09 5.30
N GLY A 128 22.51 26.00 6.06
CA GLY A 128 21.17 26.40 5.63
C GLY A 128 20.58 25.61 4.46
N LEU A 129 19.31 25.92 4.15
CA LEU A 129 18.48 25.31 3.09
C LEU A 129 19.02 25.52 1.66
N ASN A 130 20.08 26.33 1.47
CA ASN A 130 20.55 26.76 0.15
C ASN A 130 21.67 25.88 -0.45
N ASP A 131 22.31 25.01 0.33
CA ASP A 131 23.56 24.33 -0.11
C ASP A 131 23.38 22.84 -0.49
N LEU A 132 22.16 22.32 -0.57
CA LEU A 132 21.88 20.91 -0.91
C LEU A 132 20.97 20.75 -2.14
N ARG A 133 21.18 21.61 -3.15
CA ARG A 133 20.43 21.61 -4.42
C ARG A 133 20.52 20.28 -5.22
N SER A 134 21.39 19.35 -4.85
CA SER A 134 21.64 18.09 -5.57
C SER A 134 21.04 16.84 -4.92
N ASP A 135 20.44 16.96 -3.73
CA ASP A 135 19.91 15.80 -3.00
C ASP A 135 18.40 15.63 -3.25
N VAL A 136 18.05 14.41 -3.64
CA VAL A 136 16.70 13.95 -3.98
C VAL A 136 15.71 14.12 -2.83
N VAL A 137 16.20 14.05 -1.58
CA VAL A 137 15.38 14.25 -0.38
C VAL A 137 14.92 15.71 -0.28
N PHE A 138 15.80 16.67 -0.55
CA PHE A 138 15.41 18.09 -0.56
C PHE A 138 14.44 18.40 -1.68
N SER A 139 14.59 17.73 -2.83
CA SER A 139 13.67 17.88 -3.95
C SER A 139 12.26 17.38 -3.57
N LEU A 140 12.18 16.25 -2.86
CA LEU A 140 10.94 15.76 -2.25
C LEU A 140 10.33 16.80 -1.29
N PHE A 141 11.11 17.36 -0.37
CA PHE A 141 10.60 18.37 0.57
C PHE A 141 10.14 19.67 -0.11
N LYS A 142 10.81 20.11 -1.19
CA LYS A 142 10.35 21.25 -2.01
C LYS A 142 8.98 20.99 -2.62
N VAL A 143 8.74 19.77 -3.11
CA VAL A 143 7.43 19.38 -3.63
C VAL A 143 6.39 19.37 -2.51
N ILE A 144 6.69 18.77 -1.36
CA ILE A 144 5.78 18.75 -0.20
C ILE A 144 5.42 20.16 0.27
N GLU A 145 6.42 21.04 0.39
CA GLU A 145 6.25 22.42 0.85
C GLU A 145 5.36 23.23 -0.10
N TYR A 146 5.56 23.09 -1.41
CA TYR A 146 4.79 23.82 -2.42
C TYR A 146 3.38 23.25 -2.62
N GLN A 147 3.26 21.93 -2.76
CA GLN A 147 2.01 21.26 -3.14
C GLN A 147 1.07 21.03 -1.95
N ARG A 148 1.61 20.94 -0.73
CA ARG A 148 0.81 20.83 0.50
C ARG A 148 -0.25 19.71 0.48
N PRO A 149 0.06 18.48 -0.02
CA PRO A 149 -0.92 17.39 -0.12
C PRO A 149 -1.55 17.07 1.24
N ALA A 150 -2.77 16.56 1.24
CA ALA A 150 -3.47 16.16 2.46
C ALA A 150 -2.71 15.05 3.20
N ILE A 151 -2.25 14.04 2.46
CA ILE A 151 -1.57 12.87 2.99
C ILE A 151 -0.21 12.69 2.31
N LEU A 152 0.82 12.42 3.10
CA LEU A 152 2.11 11.93 2.64
C LEU A 152 2.20 10.45 2.98
N PHE A 153 2.52 9.61 1.99
CA PHE A 153 2.76 8.19 2.18
C PHE A 153 4.18 7.84 1.74
N LEU A 154 5.08 7.76 2.70
CA LEU A 154 6.51 7.58 2.47
C LEU A 154 6.96 6.19 2.91
N GLU A 155 7.95 5.64 2.20
CA GLU A 155 8.55 4.34 2.50
C GLU A 155 10.07 4.45 2.57
N ASN A 156 10.66 3.67 3.50
CA ASN A 156 12.10 3.46 3.53
C ASN A 156 12.49 2.13 4.20
N VAL A 157 13.79 1.83 4.23
CA VAL A 157 14.32 0.70 5.00
C VAL A 157 14.32 0.99 6.50
N PRO A 158 14.18 -0.03 7.38
CA PRO A 158 14.16 0.15 8.84
C PRO A 158 15.41 0.85 9.41
N ASN A 159 16.55 0.73 8.72
CA ASN A 159 17.80 1.34 9.16
C ASN A 159 17.75 2.88 9.18
N LEU A 160 16.80 3.51 8.48
CA LEU A 160 16.61 4.97 8.52
C LEU A 160 16.46 5.50 9.95
N LEU A 161 15.76 4.76 10.83
CA LEU A 161 15.57 5.12 12.24
C LEU A 161 16.89 5.22 13.03
N LYS A 162 17.92 4.47 12.62
CA LYS A 162 19.23 4.40 13.29
C LYS A 162 20.32 5.13 12.53
N HIS A 163 20.03 5.55 11.30
CA HIS A 163 20.99 6.20 10.41
C HIS A 163 21.56 7.48 11.05
N ASP A 164 22.88 7.66 10.96
CA ASP A 164 23.61 8.76 11.61
C ASP A 164 23.20 8.95 13.09
N LYS A 165 23.17 7.84 13.85
CA LYS A 165 22.75 7.82 15.27
C LYS A 165 21.34 8.39 15.49
N GLY A 166 20.44 8.22 14.50
CA GLY A 166 19.06 8.68 14.52
C GLY A 166 18.84 10.14 14.07
N LYS A 167 19.91 10.88 13.77
CA LYS A 167 19.82 12.29 13.36
C LYS A 167 19.05 12.48 12.06
N THR A 168 19.21 11.57 11.11
CA THR A 168 18.52 11.61 9.81
C THR A 168 17.02 11.52 9.95
N PHE A 169 16.54 10.51 10.66
CA PHE A 169 15.11 10.36 10.86
C PHE A 169 14.54 11.52 11.68
N THR A 170 15.26 11.98 12.71
CA THR A 170 14.88 13.15 13.51
C THR A 170 14.76 14.41 12.65
N PHE A 171 15.67 14.61 11.70
CA PHE A 171 15.59 15.73 10.75
C PHE A 171 14.33 15.64 9.87
N ILE A 172 14.04 14.46 9.29
CA ILE A 172 12.84 14.24 8.47
C ILE A 172 11.57 14.56 9.27
N LEU A 173 11.46 14.04 10.50
CA LEU A 173 10.32 14.31 11.38
C LEU A 173 10.16 15.81 11.63
N LYS A 174 11.24 16.51 12.03
CA LYS A 174 11.21 17.95 12.28
C LYS A 174 10.82 18.76 11.05
N GLN A 175 11.26 18.37 9.85
CA GLN A 175 10.85 19.05 8.61
C GLN A 175 9.35 18.87 8.36
N LEU A 176 8.82 17.64 8.44
CA LEU A 176 7.39 17.38 8.29
C LEU A 176 6.55 18.12 9.34
N GLU A 177 6.97 18.13 10.60
CA GLU A 177 6.32 18.85 11.69
C GLU A 177 6.35 20.38 11.47
N SER A 178 7.48 20.94 11.03
CA SER A 178 7.58 22.37 10.69
C SER A 178 6.68 22.76 9.52
N LEU A 179 6.42 21.82 8.61
CA LEU A 179 5.44 21.91 7.54
C LEU A 179 4.02 21.62 8.04
N ASN A 180 3.75 21.63 9.35
CA ASN A 180 2.43 21.43 9.95
C ASN A 180 1.76 20.10 9.57
N TYR A 181 2.55 19.02 9.45
CA TYR A 181 2.04 17.65 9.35
C TYR A 181 2.04 16.96 10.72
N GLN A 182 1.02 16.16 11.01
CA GLN A 182 1.07 15.13 12.03
C GLN A 182 1.69 13.88 11.42
N VAL A 183 2.66 13.25 12.08
CA VAL A 183 3.41 12.12 11.50
C VAL A 183 3.20 10.86 12.33
N GLU A 184 2.80 9.79 11.68
CA GLU A 184 2.72 8.43 12.22
C GLU A 184 3.68 7.52 11.44
N TYR A 185 4.38 6.60 12.11
CA TYR A 185 5.29 5.68 11.43
C TYR A 185 5.37 4.32 12.12
N GLN A 186 5.58 3.26 11.32
CA GLN A 186 5.75 1.91 11.84
C GLN A 186 6.63 1.07 10.92
N ILE A 187 7.38 0.13 11.51
CA ILE A 187 8.04 -0.94 10.75
C ILE A 187 7.06 -2.10 10.56
N LEU A 188 6.76 -2.43 9.32
CA LEU A 188 5.89 -3.54 8.93
C LEU A 188 6.71 -4.61 8.20
N ASP A 189 6.43 -5.89 8.45
CA ASP A 189 7.04 -7.02 7.74
C ASP A 189 6.03 -7.63 6.75
N ALA A 190 6.38 -7.74 5.47
CA ALA A 190 5.52 -8.31 4.43
C ALA A 190 4.94 -9.70 4.79
N SER A 191 5.67 -10.49 5.59
CA SER A 191 5.23 -11.81 6.05
C SER A 191 3.99 -11.77 6.94
N ASP A 192 3.73 -10.64 7.59
CA ASP A 192 2.54 -10.39 8.40
C ASP A 192 1.33 -9.93 7.55
N TYR A 193 1.53 -9.69 6.25
CA TYR A 193 0.54 -9.09 5.33
C TYR A 193 0.34 -9.92 4.06
N GLN A 194 0.16 -11.24 4.24
CA GLN A 194 -0.23 -12.17 3.17
C GLN A 194 0.78 -12.31 2.01
N LEU A 195 2.05 -11.96 2.24
CA LEU A 195 3.16 -12.23 1.33
C LEU A 195 4.13 -13.24 1.93
N PRO A 196 4.63 -14.23 1.17
CA PRO A 196 5.56 -15.22 1.69
C PRO A 196 7.00 -14.66 1.76
N GLN A 197 7.20 -13.49 2.35
CA GLN A 197 8.50 -12.81 2.42
C GLN A 197 8.74 -12.13 3.76
N SER A 198 9.87 -12.39 4.43
CA SER A 198 10.35 -11.50 5.48
C SER A 198 11.01 -10.26 4.85
N ARG A 199 10.25 -9.18 4.77
CA ARG A 199 10.68 -7.89 4.21
C ARG A 199 10.13 -6.76 5.07
N ARG A 200 10.99 -6.32 5.99
CA ARG A 200 10.69 -5.21 6.90
C ARG A 200 10.92 -3.87 6.21
N ARG A 201 9.95 -2.98 6.31
CA ARG A 201 10.01 -1.59 5.81
C ARG A 201 9.41 -0.62 6.80
N LEU A 202 10.01 0.56 6.87
CA LEU A 202 9.49 1.69 7.60
C LEU A 202 8.49 2.41 6.69
N PHE A 203 7.25 2.48 7.13
CA PHE A 203 6.23 3.30 6.50
C PHE A 203 5.98 4.52 7.37
N ILE A 204 5.86 5.68 6.72
CA ILE A 204 5.56 6.96 7.35
C ILE A 204 4.30 7.50 6.67
N VAL A 205 3.26 7.74 7.44
CA VAL A 205 2.05 8.40 6.99
C VAL A 205 1.96 9.74 7.70
N ALA A 206 1.85 10.83 6.94
CA ALA A 206 1.75 12.16 7.53
C ALA A 206 0.50 12.90 7.04
N PHE A 207 -0.19 13.55 7.96
CA PHE A 207 -1.47 14.21 7.75
C PHE A 207 -1.32 15.72 7.87
N ASN A 208 -1.71 16.47 6.83
CA ASN A 208 -1.64 17.94 6.85
C ASN A 208 -2.66 18.48 7.86
N LYS A 209 -2.21 19.11 8.96
CA LYS A 209 -3.10 19.61 10.02
C LYS A 209 -4.02 20.77 9.59
N LYS A 210 -3.79 21.35 8.41
CA LYS A 210 -4.73 22.31 7.80
C LYS A 210 -5.97 21.61 7.20
N VAL A 211 -5.80 20.36 6.75
CA VAL A 211 -6.87 19.53 6.19
C VAL A 211 -7.53 18.73 7.31
N PHE A 212 -6.71 18.14 8.18
CA PHE A 212 -7.14 17.34 9.32
C PHE A 212 -7.04 18.17 10.61
N VAL A 213 -8.08 18.97 10.87
CA VAL A 213 -8.09 20.01 11.92
C VAL A 213 -8.10 19.43 13.35
N SER A 214 -8.59 18.19 13.51
CA SER A 214 -8.49 17.44 14.76
C SER A 214 -7.34 16.43 14.68
N PRO A 215 -6.60 16.17 15.78
CA PRO A 215 -5.56 15.15 15.79
C PRO A 215 -6.10 13.82 15.28
N ILE A 216 -5.46 13.29 14.23
CA ILE A 216 -5.87 12.03 13.63
C ILE A 216 -5.42 10.91 14.55
N LYS A 217 -6.37 10.09 15.03
CA LYS A 217 -6.04 8.83 15.71
C LYS A 217 -5.90 7.74 14.65
N TYR A 218 -4.72 7.67 14.03
CA TYR A 218 -4.42 6.63 13.05
C TYR A 218 -3.63 5.48 13.69
N SER A 219 -4.03 4.27 13.38
CA SER A 219 -3.24 3.05 13.65
C SER A 219 -2.93 2.31 12.35
N PHE A 220 -1.69 1.81 12.23
CA PHE A 220 -1.33 0.93 11.12
C PHE A 220 -2.12 -0.39 11.18
N PRO A 221 -2.26 -1.09 10.04
CA PRO A 221 -3.01 -2.35 10.00
C PRO A 221 -2.43 -3.39 10.95
N VAL A 222 -3.30 -4.27 11.44
CA VAL A 222 -2.92 -5.37 12.33
C VAL A 222 -2.39 -6.56 11.52
N PRO A 223 -1.30 -7.23 11.95
CA PRO A 223 -0.82 -8.47 11.35
C PRO A 223 -1.87 -9.56 11.20
N PHE A 224 -1.79 -10.35 10.13
CA PHE A 224 -2.56 -11.59 10.00
C PHE A 224 -1.96 -12.70 10.87
N SER A 225 -2.82 -13.56 11.41
CA SER A 225 -2.40 -14.70 12.25
C SER A 225 -1.67 -15.80 11.48
N GLN A 226 -1.93 -15.94 10.18
CA GLN A 226 -1.32 -16.94 9.31
C GLN A 226 -0.42 -16.29 8.27
N ARG A 227 0.78 -16.86 8.10
CA ARG A 227 1.78 -16.41 7.12
C ARG A 227 1.84 -17.38 5.95
N LYS A 228 2.00 -16.84 4.73
CA LYS A 228 2.23 -17.64 3.52
C LYS A 228 3.66 -18.14 3.42
N ILE A 229 3.88 -19.16 2.60
CA ILE A 229 5.19 -19.79 2.39
C ILE A 229 5.64 -19.67 0.93
N VAL A 230 6.95 -19.81 0.68
CA VAL A 230 7.52 -19.69 -0.67
C VAL A 230 6.89 -20.70 -1.64
N LYS A 231 6.54 -21.91 -1.16
CA LYS A 231 5.89 -22.94 -1.97
C LYS A 231 4.63 -22.44 -2.69
N ASP A 232 3.91 -21.48 -2.12
CA ASP A 232 2.63 -20.98 -2.65
C ASP A 232 2.79 -20.10 -3.91
N ILE A 233 4.01 -19.67 -4.23
CA ILE A 233 4.29 -18.72 -5.33
C ILE A 233 5.16 -19.30 -6.45
N LEU A 234 5.65 -20.54 -6.31
CA LEU A 234 6.58 -21.16 -7.25
C LEU A 234 5.96 -21.37 -8.64
N GLU A 235 6.78 -21.29 -9.68
CA GLU A 235 6.41 -21.68 -11.04
C GLU A 235 6.86 -23.12 -11.33
N ASN A 236 6.14 -23.79 -12.23
CA ASN A 236 6.58 -25.07 -12.83
C ASN A 236 7.84 -24.88 -13.70
N LYS A 237 8.21 -23.65 -14.03
CA LYS A 237 9.41 -23.30 -14.78
C LYS A 237 10.59 -23.13 -13.83
N LEU A 238 11.65 -23.90 -14.04
CA LEU A 238 12.89 -23.76 -13.27
C LEU A 238 13.66 -22.52 -13.75
N SER A 239 14.15 -21.70 -12.81
CA SER A 239 15.28 -20.79 -13.06
C SER A 239 16.57 -21.61 -13.26
N ARG A 240 17.69 -20.93 -13.57
CA ARG A 240 18.99 -21.62 -13.75
C ARG A 240 19.31 -22.52 -12.56
N VAL A 241 19.51 -23.80 -12.86
CA VAL A 241 19.84 -24.84 -11.89
C VAL A 241 21.23 -24.62 -11.31
N ILE A 242 21.32 -24.49 -9.98
CA ILE A 242 22.56 -24.35 -9.20
C ILE A 242 22.94 -25.75 -8.70
N VAL A 243 23.10 -26.70 -9.61
CA VAL A 243 23.48 -28.08 -9.27
C VAL A 243 24.75 -28.39 -10.04
N ASN A 244 25.88 -27.94 -9.48
CA ASN A 244 27.23 -28.53 -9.67
C ASN A 244 28.35 -27.84 -8.88
N GLY A 245 28.03 -26.92 -7.97
CA GLY A 245 29.04 -26.26 -7.15
C GLY A 245 28.61 -26.19 -5.71
N THR A 246 29.52 -26.48 -4.80
CA THR A 246 29.44 -26.00 -3.42
C THR A 246 28.94 -24.56 -3.39
N ILE A 247 27.91 -24.31 -2.61
CA ILE A 247 27.71 -22.99 -2.02
C ILE A 247 29.01 -22.62 -1.33
N ASN A 248 29.57 -21.46 -1.66
CA ASN A 248 30.91 -21.09 -1.23
C ASN A 248 30.97 -20.86 0.30
N LYS A 249 31.37 -19.69 0.77
CA LYS A 249 31.58 -19.43 2.21
C LYS A 249 30.27 -19.15 2.97
N GLY A 250 29.11 -19.32 2.33
CA GLY A 250 27.80 -18.99 2.91
C GLY A 250 27.52 -17.49 2.95
N GLY A 251 28.05 -16.75 1.97
CA GLY A 251 27.83 -15.32 1.79
C GLY A 251 26.41 -14.98 1.32
N GLN A 252 26.18 -13.70 1.04
CA GLN A 252 24.91 -13.24 0.47
C GLN A 252 24.71 -13.84 -0.93
N GLY A 253 23.49 -14.34 -1.21
CA GLY A 253 23.18 -15.01 -2.48
C GLY A 253 23.74 -16.43 -2.62
N GLU A 254 24.32 -16.98 -1.56
CA GLU A 254 24.88 -18.34 -1.54
C GLU A 254 24.15 -19.25 -0.55
N ARG A 255 23.14 -18.78 0.19
CA ARG A 255 22.44 -19.60 1.20
C ARG A 255 21.23 -20.31 0.60
N ILE A 256 20.97 -21.55 1.02
CA ILE A 256 19.74 -22.29 0.68
C ILE A 256 18.71 -22.09 1.77
N TYR A 257 17.49 -21.77 1.36
CA TYR A 257 16.33 -21.59 2.22
C TYR A 257 15.26 -22.64 1.93
N SER A 258 14.48 -22.97 2.96
CA SER A 258 13.33 -23.87 2.84
C SER A 258 12.19 -23.17 2.11
N ILE A 259 11.48 -23.90 1.24
CA ILE A 259 10.26 -23.39 0.59
C ILE A 259 9.04 -23.41 1.52
N TYR A 260 9.15 -24.02 2.70
CA TYR A 260 8.10 -24.12 3.72
C TYR A 260 8.15 -23.00 4.76
N ALA A 261 8.85 -21.90 4.44
CA ALA A 261 8.96 -20.72 5.26
C ALA A 261 8.85 -19.46 4.38
N PRO A 262 8.65 -18.27 4.98
CA PRO A 262 8.78 -17.01 4.24
C PRO A 262 10.17 -16.84 3.62
N ALA A 263 10.22 -16.28 2.42
CA ALA A 263 11.44 -15.94 1.71
C ALA A 263 12.26 -14.89 2.47
N ILE A 264 13.55 -14.79 2.14
CA ILE A 264 14.35 -13.66 2.57
C ILE A 264 13.97 -12.38 1.82
N THR A 265 14.39 -11.23 2.35
CA THR A 265 14.31 -9.94 1.64
C THR A 265 15.09 -10.03 0.33
N ILE A 266 14.41 -9.83 -0.80
CA ILE A 266 15.10 -9.70 -2.09
C ILE A 266 15.89 -8.38 -2.15
N SER A 267 17.12 -8.45 -2.64
CA SER A 267 18.01 -7.30 -2.80
C SER A 267 18.08 -6.87 -4.26
N ALA A 268 18.34 -5.60 -4.53
CA ALA A 268 18.48 -5.09 -5.89
C ALA A 268 19.86 -5.34 -6.52
N SER A 269 20.89 -5.59 -5.70
CA SER A 269 22.29 -5.56 -6.14
C SER A 269 23.14 -6.70 -5.57
N SER A 270 22.54 -7.69 -4.90
CA SER A 270 23.32 -8.78 -4.29
C SER A 270 23.79 -9.79 -5.33
N GLY A 271 25.09 -10.11 -5.31
CA GLY A 271 25.69 -11.17 -6.12
C GLY A 271 25.48 -12.57 -5.52
N GLY A 272 26.39 -13.50 -5.86
CA GLY A 272 26.33 -14.91 -5.45
C GLY A 272 25.75 -15.83 -6.53
N CYS A 273 25.68 -17.13 -6.25
CA CYS A 273 25.17 -18.14 -7.19
C CYS A 273 23.66 -18.03 -7.41
N ALA A 274 22.93 -17.47 -6.45
CA ALA A 274 21.53 -17.07 -6.54
C ALA A 274 21.40 -15.57 -6.22
N PRO A 275 21.79 -14.70 -7.17
CA PRO A 275 21.82 -13.26 -6.96
C PRO A 275 20.41 -12.73 -6.68
N ASN A 276 20.32 -11.62 -5.94
CA ASN A 276 19.09 -10.94 -5.52
C ASN A 276 18.16 -11.74 -4.58
N THR A 277 17.98 -13.05 -4.80
CA THR A 277 16.89 -13.85 -4.23
C THR A 277 17.32 -14.80 -3.13
N GLY A 278 18.59 -15.24 -3.13
CA GLY A 278 19.00 -16.44 -2.39
C GLY A 278 18.54 -17.73 -3.09
N ALA A 279 19.06 -18.87 -2.66
CA ALA A 279 18.78 -20.17 -3.27
C ALA A 279 17.70 -20.93 -2.50
N TYR A 280 16.95 -21.78 -3.20
CA TYR A 280 15.87 -22.60 -2.66
C TYR A 280 15.98 -24.02 -3.19
N LEU A 281 15.62 -25.00 -2.36
CA LEU A 281 15.48 -26.41 -2.78
C LEU A 281 14.05 -26.62 -3.29
N VAL A 282 13.90 -26.78 -4.61
CA VAL A 282 12.63 -26.99 -5.31
C VAL A 282 12.75 -28.28 -6.13
N ASP A 283 11.93 -29.28 -5.83
CA ASP A 283 11.90 -30.57 -6.55
C ASP A 283 13.30 -31.17 -6.81
N ASN A 284 14.06 -31.36 -5.71
CA ASN A 284 15.45 -31.85 -5.69
C ASN A 284 16.48 -30.97 -6.43
N THR A 285 16.09 -29.76 -6.82
CA THR A 285 16.92 -28.81 -7.55
C THR A 285 17.18 -27.57 -6.71
N ILE A 286 18.44 -27.15 -6.59
CA ILE A 286 18.79 -25.89 -5.93
C ILE A 286 18.76 -24.79 -6.99
N ARG A 287 17.96 -23.73 -6.79
CA ARG A 287 17.86 -22.62 -7.76
C ARG A 287 17.47 -21.29 -7.10
N GLY A 288 17.68 -20.17 -7.80
CA GLY A 288 17.12 -18.87 -7.41
C GLY A 288 15.64 -18.74 -7.75
N LEU A 289 15.00 -17.63 -7.37
CA LEU A 289 13.64 -17.34 -7.81
C LEU A 289 13.63 -16.70 -9.21
N THR A 290 12.63 -17.01 -10.02
CA THR A 290 12.41 -16.36 -11.32
C THR A 290 11.92 -14.92 -11.13
N PRO A 291 12.01 -14.05 -12.15
CA PRO A 291 11.38 -12.72 -12.09
C PRO A 291 9.88 -12.74 -11.77
N ARG A 292 9.12 -13.72 -12.27
CA ARG A 292 7.69 -13.86 -11.97
C ARG A 292 7.46 -14.29 -10.53
N GLU A 293 8.25 -15.23 -10.01
CA GLU A 293 8.22 -15.60 -8.59
C GLU A 293 8.56 -14.39 -7.70
N CYS A 294 9.53 -13.55 -8.08
CA CYS A 294 9.82 -12.30 -7.38
C CYS A 294 8.68 -11.27 -7.46
N ALA A 295 7.97 -11.20 -8.59
CA ALA A 295 6.79 -10.35 -8.73
C ALA A 295 5.70 -10.77 -7.73
N ARG A 296 5.37 -12.06 -7.70
CA ARG A 296 4.41 -12.66 -6.74
C ARG A 296 4.84 -12.44 -5.29
N LEU A 297 6.15 -12.58 -5.03
CA LEU A 297 6.73 -12.38 -3.70
C LEU A 297 6.53 -10.94 -3.17
N GLN A 298 6.50 -9.97 -4.07
CA GLN A 298 6.27 -8.55 -3.77
C GLN A 298 4.79 -8.14 -3.87
N GLY A 299 3.89 -9.07 -4.22
CA GLY A 299 2.45 -8.81 -4.35
C GLY A 299 2.00 -8.26 -5.70
N PHE A 300 2.85 -8.29 -6.73
CA PHE A 300 2.44 -7.93 -8.09
C PHE A 300 1.60 -9.05 -8.73
N PRO A 301 0.54 -8.73 -9.49
CA PRO A 301 -0.30 -9.72 -10.13
C PRO A 301 0.43 -10.43 -11.28
N ASP A 302 -0.04 -11.63 -11.65
CA ASP A 302 0.52 -12.39 -12.78
C ASP A 302 0.33 -11.67 -14.13
N SER A 303 -0.65 -10.77 -14.23
CA SER A 303 -0.84 -9.89 -15.38
C SER A 303 0.21 -8.78 -15.50
N PHE A 304 1.00 -8.51 -14.46
CA PHE A 304 2.04 -7.49 -14.49
C PHE A 304 3.13 -7.84 -15.50
N ILE A 305 3.37 -6.98 -16.47
CA ILE A 305 4.28 -7.21 -17.59
C ILE A 305 5.73 -6.96 -17.14
N ILE A 306 6.65 -7.86 -17.51
CA ILE A 306 8.09 -7.76 -17.23
C ILE A 306 8.82 -7.65 -18.58
N PRO A 307 9.02 -6.43 -19.12
CA PRO A 307 9.55 -6.22 -20.47
C PRO A 307 11.09 -6.19 -20.52
N VAL A 308 11.76 -6.38 -19.40
CA VAL A 308 13.22 -6.28 -19.27
C VAL A 308 13.86 -7.64 -19.05
N ALA A 309 15.15 -7.74 -19.32
CA ALA A 309 15.92 -8.96 -19.05
C ALA A 309 15.94 -9.31 -17.56
N GLU A 310 16.15 -10.60 -17.27
CA GLU A 310 16.05 -11.19 -15.92
C GLU A 310 16.82 -10.40 -14.86
N LYS A 311 18.08 -10.01 -15.15
CA LYS A 311 18.91 -9.24 -14.21
C LYS A 311 18.26 -7.91 -13.82
N GLN A 312 17.74 -7.17 -14.79
CA GLN A 312 17.06 -5.89 -14.57
C GLN A 312 15.74 -6.10 -13.82
N ALA A 313 14.98 -7.15 -14.14
CA ALA A 313 13.73 -7.46 -13.45
C ALA A 313 13.98 -7.78 -11.96
N LEU A 314 14.99 -8.59 -11.64
CA LEU A 314 15.37 -8.91 -10.26
C LEU A 314 15.81 -7.65 -9.49
N GLN A 315 16.52 -6.72 -10.15
CA GLN A 315 16.87 -5.42 -9.57
C GLN A 315 15.62 -4.57 -9.28
N GLN A 316 14.68 -4.50 -10.22
CA GLN A 316 13.42 -3.76 -10.10
C GLN A 316 12.58 -4.28 -8.92
N PHE A 317 12.35 -5.59 -8.84
CA PHE A 317 11.64 -6.18 -7.70
C PHE A 317 12.42 -6.03 -6.40
N GLY A 318 13.76 -6.11 -6.45
CA GLY A 318 14.64 -5.84 -5.31
C GLY A 318 14.45 -4.44 -4.71
N ASN A 319 14.25 -3.43 -5.55
CA ASN A 319 14.01 -2.04 -5.15
C ASN A 319 12.55 -1.74 -4.83
N SER A 320 11.59 -2.49 -5.37
CA SER A 320 10.17 -2.26 -5.14
C SER A 320 9.78 -2.45 -3.66
N LEU A 321 8.72 -1.77 -3.25
CA LEU A 321 8.01 -2.04 -2.01
C LEU A 321 7.09 -3.27 -2.13
N PRO A 322 6.65 -3.87 -1.01
CA PRO A 322 5.62 -4.91 -1.00
C PRO A 322 4.22 -4.30 -1.18
N VAL A 323 3.56 -4.61 -2.31
CA VAL A 323 2.27 -4.04 -2.74
C VAL A 323 1.17 -4.26 -1.69
N ASN A 324 1.11 -5.47 -1.11
CA ASN A 324 0.10 -5.82 -0.11
C ASN A 324 0.17 -4.93 1.13
N ILE A 325 1.37 -4.61 1.64
CA ILE A 325 1.48 -3.77 2.83
C ILE A 325 0.88 -2.39 2.55
N VAL A 326 1.20 -1.81 1.39
CA VAL A 326 0.67 -0.51 0.99
C VAL A 326 -0.85 -0.59 0.84
N GLN A 327 -1.39 -1.67 0.25
CA GLN A 327 -2.84 -1.88 0.18
C GLN A 327 -3.49 -1.96 1.56
N TYR A 328 -2.89 -2.67 2.53
CA TYR A 328 -3.42 -2.74 3.89
C TYR A 328 -3.32 -1.42 4.65
N VAL A 329 -2.28 -0.62 4.41
CA VAL A 329 -2.17 0.74 4.97
C VAL A 329 -3.27 1.64 4.40
N ILE A 330 -3.50 1.63 3.08
CA ILE A 330 -4.60 2.38 2.47
C ILE A 330 -5.95 1.88 2.99
N LYS A 331 -6.16 0.57 3.08
CA LYS A 331 -7.37 0.00 3.68
C LYS A 331 -7.56 0.47 5.12
N SER A 332 -6.49 0.52 5.92
CA SER A 332 -6.54 1.00 7.30
C SER A 332 -6.97 2.47 7.39
N LEU A 333 -6.50 3.32 6.46
CA LEU A 333 -6.93 4.71 6.35
C LEU A 333 -8.42 4.82 5.99
N ILE A 334 -8.92 3.92 5.12
CA ILE A 334 -10.32 3.87 4.73
C ILE A 334 -11.21 3.38 5.88
N ASP A 335 -10.84 2.25 6.50
CA ASP A 335 -11.59 1.64 7.61
C ASP A 335 -11.70 2.57 8.83
N GLN A 336 -10.71 3.44 9.04
CA GLN A 336 -10.69 4.44 10.12
C GLN A 336 -11.35 5.76 9.71
N GLY A 337 -11.98 5.84 8.53
CA GLY A 337 -12.71 7.02 8.06
C GLY A 337 -11.82 8.22 7.71
N ILE A 338 -10.50 8.02 7.60
CA ILE A 338 -9.56 9.09 7.23
C ILE A 338 -9.64 9.37 5.72
N ILE A 339 -9.85 8.32 4.92
CA ILE A 339 -10.10 8.37 3.48
C ILE A 339 -11.48 7.77 3.25
N ASN A 340 -12.48 8.55 2.82
CA ASN A 340 -13.83 8.05 2.54
C ASN A 340 -14.16 8.06 1.04
N GLU A 341 -15.00 7.12 0.60
CA GLU A 341 -15.56 7.08 -0.77
C GLU A 341 -16.55 8.25 -1.00
N ASP A 342 -17.16 8.75 0.06
CA ASP A 342 -18.14 9.82 -0.01
C ASP A 342 -17.48 11.20 -0.03
N SER A 343 -17.76 11.92 -1.13
CA SER A 343 -17.53 13.33 -1.43
C SER A 343 -17.84 14.34 -0.29
N GLN A 344 -18.37 13.91 0.85
CA GLN A 344 -18.74 14.77 1.98
C GLN A 344 -17.51 15.39 2.67
N ASN A 345 -16.36 14.71 2.69
CA ASN A 345 -15.12 15.34 3.18
C ASN A 345 -14.62 16.44 2.25
N TRP A 346 -15.01 16.47 0.97
CA TRP A 346 -14.56 17.49 0.03
C TRP A 346 -15.19 18.85 0.31
N LEU A 347 -16.41 18.94 0.85
CA LEU A 347 -17.03 20.22 1.23
C LEU A 347 -16.28 20.90 2.39
N LEU A 348 -15.87 20.12 3.38
CA LEU A 348 -15.00 20.56 4.48
C LEU A 348 -13.62 20.99 3.97
N VAL A 349 -13.03 20.23 3.05
CA VAL A 349 -11.70 20.50 2.47
C VAL A 349 -11.70 21.67 1.48
N MET A 350 -12.81 21.93 0.77
CA MET A 350 -13.00 23.09 -0.11
C MET A 350 -13.32 24.39 0.65
N GLY A 351 -13.34 24.36 1.98
CA GLY A 351 -13.49 25.55 2.81
C GLY A 351 -14.95 25.95 3.06
N TYR A 352 -15.92 25.09 2.79
CA TYR A 352 -17.30 25.31 3.22
C TYR A 352 -17.41 24.97 4.71
N ASP A 353 -17.69 25.99 5.51
CA ASP A 353 -17.98 25.85 6.92
C ASP A 353 -19.36 25.20 7.10
N LEU A 354 -19.39 23.97 7.65
CA LEU A 354 -20.63 23.24 7.90
C LEU A 354 -21.59 24.02 8.82
N ALA A 355 -21.07 24.91 9.67
CA ALA A 355 -21.88 25.77 10.53
C ALA A 355 -22.60 26.88 9.74
N LYS A 356 -22.15 27.19 8.51
CA LYS A 356 -22.75 28.17 7.60
C LYS A 356 -23.73 27.57 6.62
N ILE A 357 -23.86 26.25 6.54
CA ILE A 357 -24.91 25.61 5.76
C ILE A 357 -26.20 25.68 6.57
N GLU A 358 -27.18 26.40 6.05
CA GLU A 358 -28.51 26.55 6.65
C GLU A 358 -29.37 25.33 6.33
N LYS A 359 -29.39 24.93 5.06
CA LYS A 359 -30.23 23.85 4.57
C LYS A 359 -29.65 23.24 3.31
N VAL A 360 -29.85 21.94 3.12
CA VAL A 360 -29.65 21.27 1.84
C VAL A 360 -31.01 20.76 1.38
N VAL A 361 -31.45 21.15 0.18
CA VAL A 361 -32.77 20.79 -0.35
C VAL A 361 -32.58 19.91 -1.57
N ALA A 362 -33.09 18.69 -1.54
CA ALA A 362 -33.25 17.88 -2.73
C ALA A 362 -34.31 18.52 -3.65
N VAL A 363 -33.88 18.99 -4.82
CA VAL A 363 -34.70 19.65 -5.83
C VAL A 363 -35.33 18.63 -6.77
N LYS A 364 -34.61 17.54 -7.06
CA LYS A 364 -35.07 16.53 -8.00
C LYS A 364 -34.50 15.16 -7.65
N ILE A 365 -35.37 14.19 -7.46
CA ILE A 365 -34.99 12.79 -7.27
C ILE A 365 -35.39 12.04 -8.54
N THR A 366 -34.44 11.34 -9.16
CA THR A 366 -34.65 10.59 -10.40
C THR A 366 -34.03 9.20 -10.26
N GLY A 367 -34.73 8.18 -10.76
CA GLY A 367 -34.34 6.77 -10.61
C GLY A 367 -35.52 5.93 -10.13
N SER A 368 -35.38 4.60 -10.20
CA SER A 368 -36.39 3.64 -9.73
C SER A 368 -35.90 2.91 -8.48
N PHE A 369 -36.81 2.36 -7.67
CA PHE A 369 -36.48 1.51 -6.50
C PHE A 369 -35.58 0.30 -6.83
N LYS A 370 -35.39 -0.04 -8.11
CA LYS A 370 -34.54 -1.15 -8.58
C LYS A 370 -33.22 -0.69 -9.22
N SER A 371 -32.93 0.61 -9.25
CA SER A 371 -31.75 1.20 -9.89
C SER A 371 -31.13 2.32 -9.05
N ASP A 372 -30.00 2.85 -9.48
CA ASP A 372 -29.35 3.98 -8.81
C ASP A 372 -30.28 5.21 -8.73
N ILE A 373 -30.30 5.88 -7.58
CA ILE A 373 -31.08 7.10 -7.34
C ILE A 373 -30.15 8.30 -7.50
N GLN A 374 -30.51 9.23 -8.38
CA GLN A 374 -29.86 10.53 -8.56
C GLN A 374 -30.68 11.63 -7.89
N ILE A 375 -30.04 12.41 -7.02
CA ILE A 375 -30.63 13.47 -6.22
C ILE A 375 -29.93 14.78 -6.56
N GLN A 376 -30.61 15.66 -7.28
CA GLN A 376 -30.17 17.04 -7.42
C GLN A 376 -30.46 17.79 -6.12
N VAL A 377 -29.45 18.40 -5.52
CA VAL A 377 -29.56 19.20 -4.29
C VAL A 377 -29.18 20.66 -4.55
N ASN A 378 -29.83 21.54 -3.81
CA ASN A 378 -29.43 22.93 -3.62
C ASN A 378 -28.87 23.06 -2.21
N ILE A 379 -27.71 23.71 -2.09
CA ILE A 379 -27.10 24.03 -0.80
C ILE A 379 -27.40 25.50 -0.49
N PHE A 380 -27.96 25.78 0.69
CA PHE A 380 -28.28 27.12 1.17
C PHE A 380 -27.32 27.49 2.28
N LEU A 381 -26.65 28.62 2.13
CA LEU A 381 -25.72 29.18 3.11
C LEU A 381 -26.40 30.29 3.91
N LYS A 382 -26.10 30.39 5.21
CA LYS A 382 -26.68 31.37 6.16
C LYS A 382 -26.39 32.84 5.79
N GLU A 383 -25.39 33.11 4.97
CA GLU A 383 -25.03 34.47 4.51
C GLU A 383 -24.74 34.48 2.99
N LEU A 384 -25.75 34.89 2.21
CA LEU A 384 -25.79 35.31 0.79
C LEU A 384 -25.30 34.38 -0.36
N VAL A 385 -26.31 33.97 -1.16
CA VAL A 385 -26.42 33.80 -2.63
C VAL A 385 -25.30 33.10 -3.40
N GLU A 386 -25.22 31.78 -3.30
CA GLU A 386 -24.95 30.96 -4.48
C GLU A 386 -25.67 29.61 -4.38
N VAL A 387 -26.68 29.43 -5.22
CA VAL A 387 -27.41 28.15 -5.33
C VAL A 387 -26.69 27.29 -6.35
N GLN A 388 -25.87 26.35 -5.89
CA GLN A 388 -25.27 25.36 -6.78
C GLN A 388 -26.14 24.12 -6.85
N ASN A 389 -26.61 23.79 -8.06
CA ASN A 389 -27.35 22.56 -8.37
C ASN A 389 -26.36 21.39 -8.47
N ILE A 390 -26.37 20.47 -7.51
CA ILE A 390 -25.44 19.33 -7.47
C ILE A 390 -26.23 18.02 -7.57
N SER A 391 -25.93 17.15 -8.54
CA SER A 391 -26.58 15.83 -8.66
C SER A 391 -25.75 14.74 -7.96
N ILE A 392 -26.28 14.19 -6.87
CA ILE A 392 -25.66 13.17 -6.00
C ILE A 392 -26.28 11.80 -6.32
N LYS A 393 -25.47 10.74 -6.48
CA LYS A 393 -25.96 9.39 -6.79
C LYS A 393 -25.79 8.49 -5.56
N LEU A 394 -26.90 8.06 -4.94
CA LEU A 394 -26.86 7.18 -3.76
C LEU A 394 -26.82 5.71 -4.18
N VAL A 395 -25.87 4.93 -3.63
CA VAL A 395 -25.78 3.48 -3.87
C VAL A 395 -25.44 2.74 -2.55
N ASN A 396 -26.31 1.80 -2.14
CA ASN A 396 -26.16 0.80 -1.04
C ASN A 396 -26.25 1.32 0.42
N ASN A 397 -26.61 0.57 1.47
CA ASN A 397 -27.45 -0.63 1.67
C ASN A 397 -28.21 -0.55 3.03
N SER A 398 -27.90 0.44 3.89
CA SER A 398 -28.54 0.69 5.20
C SER A 398 -29.90 1.39 5.07
N LEU A 399 -30.04 2.28 4.08
CA LEU A 399 -31.33 2.88 3.70
C LEU A 399 -32.31 1.86 3.14
N THR A 400 -31.82 0.76 2.56
CA THR A 400 -32.67 -0.28 1.96
C THR A 400 -33.56 -0.97 3.01
N GLU A 401 -33.13 -1.12 4.27
CA GLU A 401 -33.97 -1.68 5.34
C GLU A 401 -35.02 -0.68 5.85
N ILE A 402 -34.69 0.61 5.88
CA ILE A 402 -35.65 1.68 6.23
C ILE A 402 -36.70 1.78 5.12
N ILE A 403 -36.27 1.77 3.86
CA ILE A 403 -37.13 1.86 2.67
C ILE A 403 -38.05 0.63 2.54
N LYS A 404 -37.59 -0.58 2.89
CA LYS A 404 -38.40 -1.80 2.91
C LYS A 404 -39.56 -1.78 3.92
N LYS A 405 -39.54 -0.88 4.91
CA LYS A 405 -40.65 -0.70 5.87
C LYS A 405 -41.83 0.08 5.30
N PHE A 406 -41.65 0.73 4.14
CA PHE A 406 -42.68 1.56 3.53
C PHE A 406 -43.18 0.90 2.23
N THR A 407 -44.50 0.88 2.06
CA THR A 407 -45.16 0.13 0.98
C THR A 407 -45.42 0.97 -0.27
N GLY A 408 -45.14 2.27 -0.22
CA GLY A 408 -45.36 3.18 -1.34
C GLY A 408 -44.65 4.52 -1.21
N GLU A 409 -44.53 5.22 -2.33
CA GLU A 409 -43.74 6.44 -2.52
C GLU A 409 -44.25 7.64 -1.67
N SER A 410 -45.56 7.71 -1.41
CA SER A 410 -46.17 8.72 -0.53
C SER A 410 -45.68 8.62 0.91
N GLN A 411 -45.68 7.41 1.49
CA GLN A 411 -45.33 7.18 2.90
C GLN A 411 -43.87 7.53 3.20
N LEU A 412 -42.98 7.27 2.24
CA LEU A 412 -41.57 7.65 2.32
C LEU A 412 -41.40 9.18 2.27
N ARG A 413 -42.16 9.84 1.38
CA ARG A 413 -42.13 11.29 1.25
C ARG A 413 -42.62 11.95 2.54
N ASP A 414 -43.71 11.46 3.10
CA ASP A 414 -44.30 11.98 4.33
C ASP A 414 -43.34 11.77 5.53
N TYR A 415 -42.71 10.60 5.64
CA TYR A 415 -41.70 10.30 6.66
C TYR A 415 -40.54 11.31 6.66
N PHE A 416 -39.97 11.62 5.49
CA PHE A 416 -38.87 12.59 5.40
C PHE A 416 -39.32 14.05 5.56
N THR A 417 -40.60 14.34 5.33
CA THR A 417 -41.17 15.67 5.50
C THR A 417 -41.52 15.95 6.96
N GLU A 418 -41.86 14.91 7.73
CA GLU A 418 -42.27 15.00 9.14
C GLU A 418 -41.14 14.82 10.16
N MET A 419 -39.93 14.43 9.73
CA MET A 419 -38.76 14.33 10.63
C MET A 419 -38.45 15.70 11.26
N SER A 420 -38.36 15.73 12.58
CA SER A 420 -37.90 16.91 13.32
C SER A 420 -36.43 17.23 13.00
N GLU A 421 -36.03 18.51 13.13
CA GLU A 421 -34.63 18.95 12.91
C GLU A 421 -33.60 18.15 13.74
N THR A 422 -34.02 17.62 14.89
CA THR A 422 -33.21 16.75 15.77
C THR A 422 -33.00 15.35 15.20
N GLU A 423 -34.00 14.80 14.51
CA GLU A 423 -33.93 13.46 13.91
C GLU A 423 -33.15 13.48 12.60
N GLN A 424 -33.16 14.61 11.87
CA GLN A 424 -32.32 14.82 10.67
C GLN A 424 -30.82 14.79 10.99
N LYS A 425 -30.42 15.17 12.22
CA LYS A 425 -29.02 15.05 12.70
C LYS A 425 -28.61 13.62 13.04
N LEU A 426 -29.56 12.71 13.25
CA LEU A 426 -29.31 11.34 13.72
C LEU A 426 -29.26 10.30 12.58
N VAL A 427 -29.62 10.68 11.35
CA VAL A 427 -29.61 9.81 10.16
C VAL A 427 -28.51 10.22 9.17
N ILE A 428 -27.40 10.73 9.71
CA ILE A 428 -26.11 10.81 9.00
C ILE A 428 -25.14 9.97 9.82
N ASN A 429 -25.04 8.69 9.47
CA ASN A 429 -24.01 7.77 9.93
C ASN A 429 -23.36 7.15 8.71
#